data_AF-A0A1V9YG22-F1
#
_entry.id   AF-A0A1V9YG22-F1
#
_cell.length_a   1.000
_cell.length_b   1.000
_cell.length_c   1.000
_cell.angle_alpha   90.00
_cell.angle_beta   90.00
_cell.angle_gamma   90.00
#
_symmetry.space_group_name_H-M   'P 1'
#
loop_
_entity.id
_entity.type
_entity.pdbx_description
1 polymer ?
#
loop_
_entity_poly.entity_id
_entity_poly.type
_entity_poly.pdbx_seq_one_letter_code
_entity_poly.pdbx_strand_id
1 'polypeptide(L)'
;MKNAACIGARDDYASPNKWKLPRLPSTELRCFSCGLVHGQPTLCDTYRYCAGCGKVMRESTDLPVPPTADLDRLHILAASFGHPIDPKLAVDITDEVRARVEVTGMSSRLLLSEDVSSWLRGHVPSLGVLKVVIIRYAVPNFNPDLTRRGEIVVREVTAGRLATAIHLTFTPDRLPKLWVLSGRFGHRVSTTRGLVFDVTERLTAWIDLHGRGCYLCWPSANALTDWLGDPCPGLSKALMVEYEIMGRSGQARQYEVDGHLKQDIVIQHLPIVAPAILIELAEYGWSAKDLQRKVVDLTAQIALGTSGLDPELAQFTALGNDARKDVTTPLQERIDRDGGRRLELRHSTNLNQLGGDPCPGLCKRLLIDYHYLGFGDSGNDNEVLKGGSLRNFALRRGGKLRLHVSAEGFLSEPIRLEPTQVFPSLQIVRAFFGHPTNALKTYDVTDLLAAKAQGGGGRPLVVPRTLDLCAEFGDPCRGIRKALTINYKVLGMAGRLVVPVDDDNHLAATLILGYPPETKDFGVAGKVSWAERVALTAVRTTKQTARDRMQSSASLRMWSNEQS
;
A
#
# COMPACT_ATOMS: atom_id res chain seq x y z
N MET A 1 -25.17 58.49 14.61
CA MET A 1 -24.79 59.52 13.61
C MET A 1 -23.44 59.14 13.00
N LYS A 2 -23.42 59.06 11.66
CA LYS A 2 -22.27 59.03 10.72
C LYS A 2 -21.35 57.80 10.67
N ASN A 3 -21.60 57.03 9.60
CA ASN A 3 -20.71 56.12 8.88
C ASN A 3 -19.34 56.73 8.55
N ALA A 4 -18.31 55.87 8.52
CA ALA A 4 -17.26 55.96 7.51
C ALA A 4 -16.64 54.57 7.31
N ALA A 5 -16.75 54.07 6.08
CA ALA A 5 -16.14 52.86 5.58
C ALA A 5 -14.66 53.09 5.28
N CYS A 6 -13.80 52.15 5.67
CA CYS A 6 -12.44 52.06 5.14
C CYS A 6 -12.32 50.78 4.31
N ILE A 7 -12.37 51.00 3.00
CA ILE A 7 -12.00 50.06 1.94
C ILE A 7 -10.48 49.93 1.98
N GLY A 8 -9.98 48.76 2.38
CA GLY A 8 -8.57 48.38 2.24
C GLY A 8 -8.36 47.68 0.91
N ALA A 9 -7.69 48.36 -0.02
CA ALA A 9 -7.34 47.88 -1.35
C ALA A 9 -6.54 46.57 -1.28
N ARG A 10 -7.00 45.55 -2.02
CA ARG A 10 -6.19 44.40 -2.38
C ARG A 10 -5.39 44.77 -3.62
N ASP A 11 -4.10 44.47 -3.57
CA ASP A 11 -3.15 44.58 -4.67
C ASP A 11 -3.62 43.81 -5.90
N ASP A 12 -4.11 44.56 -6.89
CA ASP A 12 -4.25 44.12 -8.28
C ASP A 12 -2.85 44.03 -8.91
N TYR A 13 -2.14 42.92 -8.64
CA TYR A 13 -1.04 42.51 -9.52
C TYR A 13 -1.64 41.91 -10.79
N ALA A 14 -1.56 42.71 -11.86
CA ALA A 14 -1.95 42.41 -13.23
C ALA A 14 -1.61 40.97 -13.65
N SER A 15 -2.62 40.26 -14.14
CA SER A 15 -2.49 38.92 -14.69
C SER A 15 -1.58 38.92 -15.93
N PRO A 16 -0.69 37.93 -16.12
CA PRO A 16 0.01 37.78 -17.38
C PRO A 16 -1.01 37.40 -18.45
N ASN A 17 -1.17 38.28 -19.43
CA ASN A 17 -2.00 38.14 -20.63
C ASN A 17 -1.98 36.71 -21.21
N LYS A 18 -2.96 35.89 -20.82
CA LYS A 18 -3.35 34.71 -21.59
C LYS A 18 -4.11 35.20 -22.82
N TRP A 19 -3.41 35.32 -23.94
CA TRP A 19 -4.04 35.30 -25.25
C TRP A 19 -4.95 34.07 -25.33
N LYS A 20 -6.26 34.25 -25.23
CA LYS A 20 -7.24 33.19 -25.49
C LYS A 20 -7.64 33.32 -26.96
N LEU A 21 -7.19 32.37 -27.78
CA LEU A 21 -7.69 32.21 -29.15
C LEU A 21 -9.23 32.19 -29.14
N PRO A 22 -9.89 32.81 -30.13
CA PRO A 22 -11.34 32.73 -30.26
C PRO A 22 -11.78 31.25 -30.29
N ARG A 23 -12.70 30.88 -29.40
CA ARG A 23 -13.34 29.55 -29.45
C ARG A 23 -14.27 29.54 -30.66
N LEU A 24 -13.77 29.07 -31.80
CA LEU A 24 -14.64 28.71 -32.92
C LEU A 24 -15.53 27.52 -32.47
N PRO A 25 -16.84 27.53 -32.77
CA PRO A 25 -17.76 26.43 -32.47
C PRO A 25 -17.48 25.27 -33.42
N SER A 26 -16.33 24.62 -33.24
CA SER A 26 -15.94 23.42 -33.95
C SER A 26 -16.39 22.22 -33.15
N THR A 27 -17.26 21.38 -33.72
CA THR A 27 -17.60 20.05 -33.18
C THR A 27 -16.41 19.10 -33.22
N GLU A 28 -15.34 19.46 -33.93
CA GLU A 28 -14.11 18.68 -34.02
C GLU A 28 -13.28 18.83 -32.74
N LEU A 29 -13.03 17.70 -32.09
CA LEU A 29 -12.07 17.63 -31.00
C LEU A 29 -10.65 17.69 -31.56
N ARG A 30 -9.87 18.70 -31.16
CA ARG A 30 -8.49 18.91 -31.63
C ARG A 30 -7.50 18.77 -30.49
N CYS A 31 -6.33 18.20 -30.79
CA CYS A 31 -5.23 18.17 -29.85
C CYS A 31 -4.79 19.60 -29.51
N PHE A 32 -4.80 19.95 -28.22
CA PHE A 32 -4.38 21.29 -27.76
C PHE A 32 -2.93 21.63 -28.05
N SER A 33 -2.11 20.64 -28.42
CA SER A 33 -0.69 20.87 -28.68
C SER A 33 -0.31 20.94 -30.15
N CYS A 34 -0.86 20.08 -31.01
CA CYS A 34 -0.50 20.06 -32.43
C CYS A 34 -1.65 20.44 -33.36
N GLY A 35 -2.85 20.66 -32.82
CA GLY A 35 -4.04 21.04 -33.60
C GLY A 35 -4.66 19.91 -34.43
N LEU A 36 -4.07 18.70 -34.40
CA LEU A 36 -4.58 17.54 -35.13
C LEU A 36 -5.99 17.18 -34.64
N VAL A 37 -6.90 16.96 -35.59
CA VAL A 37 -8.29 16.55 -35.33
C VAL A 37 -8.32 15.09 -34.90
N HIS A 38 -9.09 14.79 -33.85
CA HIS A 38 -9.33 13.42 -33.42
C HIS A 38 -10.13 12.66 -34.46
N GLY A 39 -9.64 11.48 -34.88
CA GLY A 39 -10.24 10.73 -35.97
C GLY A 39 -11.69 10.30 -35.72
N GLN A 40 -12.06 10.07 -34.46
CA GLN A 40 -13.41 9.67 -34.06
C GLN A 40 -13.72 10.24 -32.66
N PRO A 41 -14.28 11.46 -32.53
CA PRO A 41 -14.44 12.16 -31.25
C PRO A 41 -15.17 11.37 -30.15
N THR A 42 -16.09 10.47 -30.53
CA THR A 42 -16.80 9.59 -29.60
C THR A 42 -15.90 8.59 -28.87
N LEU A 43 -14.77 8.21 -29.47
CA LEU A 43 -13.79 7.30 -28.88
C LEU A 43 -12.63 8.00 -28.17
N CYS A 44 -12.68 9.32 -27.97
CA CYS A 44 -11.63 10.04 -27.24
C CYS A 44 -11.49 9.52 -25.80
N ASP A 45 -12.60 9.05 -25.23
CA ASP A 45 -12.72 7.78 -24.48
C ASP A 45 -11.42 7.07 -24.06
N THR A 46 -11.08 6.22 -25.01
CA THR A 46 -10.14 5.12 -24.96
C THR A 46 -8.93 5.42 -25.84
N TYR A 47 -9.10 6.26 -26.87
CA TYR A 47 -8.04 6.84 -27.71
C TYR A 47 -7.66 8.22 -27.22
N ARG A 48 -7.36 8.33 -25.92
CA ARG A 48 -7.09 9.62 -25.28
C ARG A 48 -5.76 10.25 -25.70
N TYR A 49 -4.89 9.57 -26.42
CA TYR A 49 -3.60 10.11 -26.86
C TYR A 49 -3.71 10.61 -28.30
N CYS A 50 -3.18 11.79 -28.58
CA CYS A 50 -3.16 12.33 -29.93
C CYS A 50 -2.30 11.44 -30.85
N ALA A 51 -2.86 10.94 -31.95
CA ALA A 51 -2.13 10.11 -32.91
C ALA A 51 -0.90 10.81 -33.54
N GLY A 52 -0.90 12.15 -33.60
CA GLY A 52 0.22 12.92 -34.16
C GLY A 52 1.35 13.18 -33.17
N CYS A 53 1.03 13.63 -31.96
CA CYS A 53 2.05 14.08 -30.99
C CYS A 53 2.04 13.32 -29.66
N GLY A 54 1.26 12.24 -29.53
CA GLY A 54 1.18 11.38 -28.34
C GLY A 54 0.60 12.03 -27.08
N LYS A 55 0.28 13.33 -27.08
CA LYS A 55 -0.19 14.02 -25.87
C LYS A 55 -1.59 13.56 -25.47
N VAL A 56 -1.79 13.42 -24.16
CA VAL A 56 -3.07 13.09 -23.54
C VAL A 56 -4.07 14.21 -23.83
N MET A 57 -5.07 13.94 -24.65
CA MET A 57 -6.19 14.83 -24.99
C MET A 57 -7.31 14.78 -23.95
N ARG A 58 -7.46 13.66 -23.23
CA ARG A 58 -8.44 13.48 -22.16
C ARG A 58 -7.78 12.88 -20.92
N GLU A 59 -7.83 13.58 -19.79
CA GLU A 59 -7.21 13.15 -18.55
C GLU A 59 -8.04 12.04 -17.86
N SER A 60 -7.42 11.36 -16.91
CA SER A 60 -8.04 10.29 -16.12
C SER A 60 -9.31 10.75 -15.38
N THR A 61 -9.30 11.99 -14.92
CA THR A 61 -10.38 12.62 -14.14
C THR A 61 -11.55 13.15 -14.97
N ASP A 62 -11.39 13.27 -16.30
CA ASP A 62 -12.37 13.94 -17.17
C ASP A 62 -13.64 13.10 -17.41
N LEU A 63 -13.59 11.80 -17.16
CA LEU A 63 -14.75 10.91 -17.21
C LEU A 63 -15.46 10.91 -15.85
N PRO A 64 -16.62 11.59 -15.70
CA PRO A 64 -17.34 11.56 -14.44
C PRO A 64 -17.83 10.13 -14.18
N VAL A 65 -17.65 9.68 -12.94
CA VAL A 65 -18.36 8.50 -12.45
C VAL A 65 -19.82 8.91 -12.27
N PRO A 66 -20.80 8.11 -12.72
CA PRO A 66 -22.21 8.42 -12.49
C PRO A 66 -22.47 8.65 -10.99
N PRO A 67 -23.19 9.71 -10.59
CA PRO A 67 -23.46 9.96 -9.17
C PRO A 67 -24.32 8.86 -8.53
N THR A 68 -25.03 8.07 -9.35
CA THR A 68 -25.80 6.89 -8.94
C THR A 68 -24.97 5.62 -8.89
N ALA A 69 -23.65 5.70 -9.10
CA ALA A 69 -22.77 4.55 -9.08
C ALA A 69 -22.66 3.99 -7.66
N ASP A 70 -23.03 2.73 -7.50
CA ASP A 70 -22.84 2.02 -6.23
C ASP A 70 -21.37 2.04 -5.81
N LEU A 71 -21.14 2.33 -4.53
CA LEU A 71 -19.81 2.30 -3.92
C LEU A 71 -19.20 0.90 -3.98
N ASP A 72 -17.89 0.85 -4.14
CA ASP A 72 -17.06 -0.37 -4.21
C ASP A 72 -17.47 -1.36 -5.31
N ARG A 73 -18.24 -0.90 -6.31
CA ARG A 73 -18.63 -1.67 -7.49
C ARG A 73 -17.88 -1.22 -8.74
N LEU A 74 -17.63 -2.16 -9.63
CA LEU A 74 -17.02 -1.92 -10.93
C LEU A 74 -17.99 -1.21 -11.87
N HIS A 75 -17.58 -0.06 -12.39
CA HIS A 75 -18.29 0.70 -13.41
C HIS A 75 -17.41 0.86 -14.65
N ILE A 76 -17.93 0.47 -15.81
CA ILE A 76 -17.23 0.65 -17.08
C ILE A 76 -17.56 2.04 -17.62
N LEU A 77 -16.53 2.88 -17.72
CA LEU A 77 -16.66 4.26 -18.15
C LEU A 77 -16.69 4.34 -19.69
N ALA A 78 -15.78 3.63 -20.35
CA ALA A 78 -15.69 3.52 -21.80
C ALA A 78 -14.94 2.25 -22.19
N ALA A 79 -15.29 1.66 -23.34
CA ALA A 79 -14.54 0.57 -23.93
C ALA A 79 -14.55 0.66 -25.47
N SER A 80 -13.45 0.25 -26.09
CA SER A 80 -13.34 0.22 -27.55
C SER A 80 -12.54 -0.98 -28.03
N PHE A 81 -12.84 -1.43 -29.24
CA PHE A 81 -12.12 -2.50 -29.93
C PHE A 81 -11.72 -2.05 -31.34
N GLY A 82 -10.45 -2.23 -31.72
CA GLY A 82 -10.00 -1.90 -33.08
C GLY A 82 -8.51 -1.64 -33.22
N HIS A 83 -8.14 -0.77 -34.16
CA HIS A 83 -6.75 -0.47 -34.49
C HIS A 83 -5.99 0.13 -33.29
N PRO A 84 -4.74 -0.29 -32.99
CA PRO A 84 -4.02 0.15 -31.79
C PRO A 84 -3.72 1.65 -31.69
N ILE A 85 -3.78 2.37 -32.81
CA ILE A 85 -3.39 3.80 -32.88
C ILE A 85 -4.48 4.65 -33.54
N ASP A 86 -5.29 4.10 -34.45
CA ASP A 86 -6.16 4.90 -35.30
C ASP A 86 -7.61 4.75 -34.83
N PRO A 87 -8.18 5.77 -34.18
CA PRO A 87 -9.53 5.69 -33.65
C PRO A 87 -10.60 5.53 -34.73
N LYS A 88 -10.34 5.90 -36.01
CA LYS A 88 -11.30 5.73 -37.12
C LYS A 88 -11.54 4.26 -37.46
N LEU A 89 -10.58 3.42 -37.10
CA LEU A 89 -10.56 2.00 -37.36
C LEU A 89 -10.90 1.21 -36.10
N ALA A 90 -11.69 1.83 -35.20
CA ALA A 90 -12.16 1.23 -33.97
C ALA A 90 -13.65 1.46 -33.77
N VAL A 91 -14.25 0.58 -32.99
CA VAL A 91 -15.66 0.63 -32.61
C VAL A 91 -15.79 0.77 -31.11
N ASP A 92 -16.84 1.48 -30.69
CA ASP A 92 -17.25 1.55 -29.31
C ASP A 92 -17.86 0.20 -28.92
N ILE A 93 -17.43 -0.37 -27.80
CA ILE A 93 -17.94 -1.64 -27.26
C ILE A 93 -18.36 -1.48 -25.79
N THR A 94 -18.61 -0.24 -25.37
CA THR A 94 -18.86 0.11 -23.97
C THR A 94 -20.07 -0.63 -23.42
N ASP A 95 -21.17 -0.69 -24.17
CA ASP A 95 -22.41 -1.30 -23.70
C ASP A 95 -22.31 -2.84 -23.68
N GLU A 96 -21.59 -3.45 -24.64
CA GLU A 96 -21.30 -4.88 -24.65
C GLU A 96 -20.43 -5.31 -23.46
N VAL A 97 -19.48 -4.48 -23.05
CA VAL A 97 -18.65 -4.75 -21.86
C VAL A 97 -19.43 -4.51 -20.58
N ARG A 98 -20.25 -3.43 -20.51
CA ARG A 98 -21.15 -3.16 -19.36
C ARG A 98 -22.13 -4.30 -19.12
N ALA A 99 -22.73 -4.84 -20.18
CA ALA A 99 -23.68 -5.95 -20.09
C ALA A 99 -23.07 -7.24 -19.51
N ARG A 100 -21.74 -7.33 -19.42
CA ARG A 100 -21.01 -8.45 -18.81
C ARG A 100 -20.49 -8.20 -17.42
N VAL A 101 -20.67 -7.00 -16.89
CA VAL A 101 -20.36 -6.76 -15.48
C VAL A 101 -21.42 -7.45 -14.66
N GLU A 102 -21.00 -8.51 -13.98
CA GLU A 102 -21.87 -9.22 -13.06
C GLU A 102 -21.76 -8.58 -11.68
N VAL A 103 -22.89 -8.07 -11.20
CA VAL A 103 -23.00 -7.45 -9.89
C VAL A 103 -23.79 -8.38 -8.97
N THR A 104 -23.15 -8.84 -7.92
CA THR A 104 -23.80 -9.52 -6.79
C THR A 104 -23.88 -8.56 -5.60
N GLY A 105 -24.66 -8.91 -4.57
CA GLY A 105 -24.79 -8.06 -3.37
C GLY A 105 -23.46 -7.71 -2.70
N MET A 106 -22.45 -8.57 -2.84
CA MET A 106 -21.12 -8.42 -2.22
C MET A 106 -19.96 -8.36 -3.22
N SER A 107 -20.20 -8.32 -4.52
CA SER A 107 -19.08 -8.26 -5.47
C SER A 107 -19.50 -7.72 -6.82
N SER A 108 -18.54 -7.16 -7.53
CA SER A 108 -18.67 -6.85 -8.95
C SER A 108 -17.53 -7.51 -9.70
N ARG A 109 -17.85 -8.26 -10.77
CA ARG A 109 -16.86 -8.95 -11.58
C ARG A 109 -17.07 -8.70 -13.06
N LEU A 110 -15.97 -8.61 -13.80
CA LEU A 110 -15.95 -8.62 -15.25
C LEU A 110 -15.06 -9.78 -15.71
N LEU A 111 -15.62 -10.67 -16.52
CA LEU A 111 -14.89 -11.76 -17.15
C LEU A 111 -15.07 -11.68 -18.67
N LEU A 112 -13.98 -11.39 -19.38
CA LEU A 112 -13.91 -11.49 -20.83
C LEU A 112 -12.89 -12.56 -21.20
N SER A 113 -13.33 -13.58 -21.95
CA SER A 113 -12.43 -14.63 -22.42
C SER A 113 -11.43 -14.09 -23.45
N GLU A 114 -10.36 -14.85 -23.68
CA GLU A 114 -9.40 -14.56 -24.76
C GLU A 114 -10.06 -14.54 -26.13
N ASP A 115 -11.03 -15.43 -26.38
CA ASP A 115 -11.82 -15.45 -27.61
C ASP A 115 -12.78 -14.26 -27.62
N VAL A 116 -12.53 -13.30 -28.53
CA VAL A 116 -13.33 -12.09 -28.71
C VAL A 116 -14.72 -12.42 -29.25
N SER A 117 -14.85 -13.46 -30.08
CA SER A 117 -16.11 -13.82 -30.71
C SER A 117 -17.15 -14.36 -29.72
N SER A 118 -16.69 -14.88 -28.58
CA SER A 118 -17.58 -15.34 -27.50
C SER A 118 -18.37 -14.18 -26.87
N TRP A 119 -17.85 -12.96 -27.00
CA TRP A 119 -18.36 -11.82 -26.27
C TRP A 119 -18.67 -10.58 -27.11
N LEU A 120 -17.97 -10.31 -28.20
CA LEU A 120 -18.28 -9.20 -29.08
C LEU A 120 -19.19 -9.66 -30.23
N ARG A 121 -20.43 -9.15 -30.28
CA ARG A 121 -21.36 -9.40 -31.39
C ARG A 121 -21.15 -8.33 -32.45
N GLY A 122 -20.68 -8.68 -33.65
CA GLY A 122 -20.69 -7.75 -34.78
C GLY A 122 -19.43 -7.73 -35.63
N HIS A 123 -19.30 -6.63 -36.38
CA HIS A 123 -18.29 -6.44 -37.43
C HIS A 123 -16.89 -6.28 -36.83
N VAL A 124 -15.91 -7.00 -37.38
CA VAL A 124 -14.51 -6.89 -36.97
C VAL A 124 -13.92 -5.62 -37.59
N PRO A 125 -13.58 -4.58 -36.80
CA PRO A 125 -12.98 -3.36 -37.34
C PRO A 125 -11.57 -3.65 -37.86
N SER A 126 -11.09 -2.89 -38.86
CA SER A 126 -9.74 -2.99 -39.44
C SER A 126 -9.33 -4.42 -39.87
N LEU A 127 -9.69 -4.80 -41.09
CA LEU A 127 -9.23 -6.06 -41.68
C LEU A 127 -7.69 -6.09 -41.81
N GLY A 128 -7.09 -7.23 -41.51
CA GLY A 128 -5.64 -7.45 -41.66
C GLY A 128 -4.75 -6.88 -40.54
N VAL A 129 -5.29 -6.15 -39.56
CA VAL A 129 -4.53 -5.64 -38.41
C VAL A 129 -4.96 -6.36 -37.13
N LEU A 130 -4.02 -6.67 -36.24
CA LEU A 130 -4.32 -7.20 -34.90
C LEU A 130 -4.90 -6.07 -34.04
N LYS A 131 -6.05 -6.34 -33.42
CA LYS A 131 -6.82 -5.32 -32.71
C LYS A 131 -6.36 -5.18 -31.27
N VAL A 132 -6.80 -4.11 -30.63
CA VAL A 132 -6.66 -3.88 -29.20
C VAL A 132 -8.04 -3.69 -28.57
N VAL A 133 -8.22 -4.27 -27.38
CA VAL A 133 -9.32 -3.94 -26.47
C VAL A 133 -8.79 -2.93 -25.48
N ILE A 134 -9.44 -1.76 -25.42
CA ILE A 134 -9.15 -0.72 -24.43
C ILE A 134 -10.39 -0.56 -23.55
N ILE A 135 -10.25 -0.74 -22.24
CA ILE A 135 -11.35 -0.60 -21.27
C ILE A 135 -10.92 0.36 -20.18
N ARG A 136 -11.72 1.41 -19.95
CA ARG A 136 -11.57 2.32 -18.82
C ARG A 136 -12.69 2.07 -17.83
N TYR A 137 -12.32 1.94 -16.56
CA TYR A 137 -13.26 1.64 -15.49
C TYR A 137 -12.97 2.47 -14.25
N ALA A 138 -13.98 2.57 -13.39
CA ALA A 138 -13.88 3.11 -12.05
C ALA A 138 -14.50 2.17 -11.02
N VAL A 139 -13.95 2.20 -9.81
CA VAL A 139 -14.54 1.63 -8.60
C VAL A 139 -14.73 2.79 -7.62
N PRO A 140 -15.94 3.36 -7.52
CA PRO A 140 -16.25 4.49 -6.66
C PRO A 140 -15.95 4.15 -5.21
N ASN A 141 -15.36 5.08 -4.49
CA ASN A 141 -15.12 4.96 -3.05
C ASN A 141 -15.95 6.01 -2.31
N PHE A 142 -16.22 5.79 -1.03
CA PHE A 142 -16.88 6.78 -0.18
C PHE A 142 -16.17 8.13 -0.20
N ASN A 143 -14.83 8.12 -0.30
CA ASN A 143 -14.07 9.31 -0.64
C ASN A 143 -13.89 9.41 -2.17
N PRO A 144 -14.48 10.41 -2.84
CA PRO A 144 -14.33 10.60 -4.29
C PRO A 144 -12.86 10.68 -4.74
N ASP A 145 -11.99 11.26 -3.91
CA ASP A 145 -10.55 11.39 -4.18
C ASP A 145 -9.83 10.04 -4.19
N LEU A 146 -10.41 9.02 -3.55
CA LEU A 146 -9.91 7.64 -3.52
C LEU A 146 -10.62 6.73 -4.52
N THR A 147 -11.43 7.29 -5.43
CA THR A 147 -12.07 6.54 -6.51
C THR A 147 -10.99 5.87 -7.36
N ARG A 148 -11.00 4.54 -7.36
CA ARG A 148 -10.01 3.77 -8.10
C ARG A 148 -10.36 3.82 -9.59
N ARG A 149 -9.42 4.22 -10.43
CA ARG A 149 -9.59 4.27 -11.88
C ARG A 149 -8.53 3.43 -12.56
N GLY A 150 -8.93 2.66 -13.57
CA GLY A 150 -8.01 1.80 -14.33
C GLY A 150 -8.25 1.86 -15.83
N GLU A 151 -7.17 1.66 -16.60
CA GLU A 151 -7.17 1.54 -18.05
C GLU A 151 -6.50 0.23 -18.46
N ILE A 152 -7.29 -0.69 -19.00
CA ILE A 152 -6.85 -1.98 -19.50
C ILE A 152 -6.61 -1.85 -20.99
N VAL A 153 -5.45 -2.33 -21.44
CA VAL A 153 -5.08 -2.39 -22.86
C VAL A 153 -4.60 -3.81 -23.15
N VAL A 154 -5.40 -4.58 -23.87
CA VAL A 154 -5.06 -5.97 -24.24
C VAL A 154 -5.09 -6.11 -25.74
N ARG A 155 -3.95 -6.51 -26.32
CA ARG A 155 -3.81 -6.72 -27.76
C ARG A 155 -4.24 -8.13 -28.15
N GLU A 156 -4.70 -8.28 -29.38
CA GLU A 156 -4.82 -9.58 -30.02
C GLU A 156 -3.43 -10.16 -30.34
N VAL A 157 -3.27 -11.46 -30.12
CA VAL A 157 -2.08 -12.23 -30.57
C VAL A 157 -2.35 -12.86 -31.93
N THR A 158 -3.59 -13.31 -32.13
CA THR A 158 -4.13 -13.75 -33.41
C THR A 158 -5.49 -13.10 -33.60
N ALA A 159 -5.93 -12.92 -34.84
CA ALA A 159 -7.23 -12.30 -35.11
C ALA A 159 -8.35 -13.02 -34.32
N GLY A 160 -9.13 -12.25 -33.55
CA GLY A 160 -10.20 -12.76 -32.69
C GLY A 160 -9.74 -13.34 -31.35
N ARG A 161 -8.43 -13.34 -31.03
CA ARG A 161 -7.90 -13.87 -29.76
C ARG A 161 -6.97 -12.88 -29.07
N LEU A 162 -7.39 -12.44 -27.88
CA LEU A 162 -6.61 -11.59 -26.98
C LEU A 162 -5.39 -12.32 -26.42
N ALA A 163 -4.36 -11.54 -26.07
CA ALA A 163 -3.15 -12.05 -25.41
C ALA A 163 -3.40 -12.63 -24.02
N THR A 164 -4.45 -12.14 -23.34
CA THR A 164 -4.84 -12.63 -22.03
C THR A 164 -6.33 -12.37 -21.81
N ALA A 165 -6.97 -13.24 -21.04
CA ALA A 165 -8.33 -13.00 -20.57
C ALA A 165 -8.37 -11.78 -19.62
N ILE A 166 -9.45 -11.01 -19.69
CA ILE A 166 -9.64 -9.84 -18.80
C ILE A 166 -10.51 -10.31 -17.64
N HIS A 167 -9.92 -10.36 -16.45
CA HIS A 167 -10.61 -10.75 -15.23
C HIS A 167 -10.44 -9.67 -14.16
N LEU A 168 -11.52 -8.96 -13.88
CA LEU A 168 -11.60 -8.01 -12.78
C LEU A 168 -12.58 -8.53 -11.74
N THR A 169 -12.19 -8.48 -10.47
CA THR A 169 -13.07 -8.82 -9.35
C THR A 169 -12.84 -7.84 -8.22
N PHE A 170 -13.91 -7.20 -7.79
CA PHE A 170 -13.92 -6.29 -6.65
C PHE A 170 -14.94 -6.80 -5.62
N THR A 171 -14.48 -6.88 -4.37
CA THR A 171 -15.27 -7.33 -3.21
C THR A 171 -14.99 -6.39 -2.05
N PRO A 172 -15.99 -5.98 -1.26
CA PRO A 172 -15.80 -5.09 -0.11
C PRO A 172 -14.88 -5.72 0.95
N ASP A 173 -14.87 -7.04 1.07
CA ASP A 173 -13.98 -7.77 2.01
C ASP A 173 -12.51 -7.83 1.55
N ARG A 174 -12.23 -7.45 0.30
CA ARG A 174 -10.87 -7.38 -0.26
C ARG A 174 -10.66 -6.03 -0.92
N LEU A 175 -10.68 -5.00 -0.09
CA LEU A 175 -10.23 -3.69 -0.53
C LEU A 175 -8.78 -3.82 -1.08
N PRO A 176 -8.49 -3.20 -2.23
CA PRO A 176 -7.13 -3.16 -2.74
C PRO A 176 -6.23 -2.57 -1.65
N LYS A 177 -5.00 -3.05 -1.52
CA LYS A 177 -4.06 -2.57 -0.49
C LYS A 177 -3.10 -1.53 -1.05
N LEU A 178 -2.94 -1.51 -2.37
CA LEU A 178 -2.07 -0.60 -3.10
C LEU A 178 -2.91 0.33 -3.96
N TRP A 179 -2.77 1.63 -3.72
CA TRP A 179 -3.34 2.71 -4.53
C TRP A 179 -2.21 3.42 -5.26
N VAL A 180 -2.38 3.65 -6.56
CA VAL A 180 -1.47 4.52 -7.32
C VAL A 180 -2.06 5.92 -7.27
N LEU A 181 -1.35 6.83 -6.62
CA LEU A 181 -1.74 8.24 -6.52
C LEU A 181 -1.39 8.99 -7.81
N SER A 182 -0.21 8.69 -8.37
CA SER A 182 0.26 9.29 -9.62
C SER A 182 1.30 8.39 -10.29
N GLY A 183 1.10 8.08 -11.56
CA GLY A 183 2.02 7.33 -12.41
C GLY A 183 2.47 8.17 -13.59
N ARG A 184 3.78 8.34 -13.76
CA ARG A 184 4.36 9.14 -14.84
C ARG A 184 5.42 8.35 -15.58
N PHE A 185 5.31 8.26 -16.90
CA PHE A 185 6.32 7.65 -17.75
C PHE A 185 6.83 8.66 -18.78
N GLY A 186 8.13 8.90 -18.83
CA GLY A 186 8.73 9.78 -19.84
C GLY A 186 10.04 10.40 -19.40
N HIS A 187 10.37 11.59 -19.88
CA HIS A 187 11.67 12.21 -19.64
C HIS A 187 11.99 12.33 -18.14
N ARG A 188 13.23 11.96 -17.77
CA ARG A 188 13.65 11.78 -16.37
C ARG A 188 13.41 12.98 -15.47
N VAL A 189 13.60 14.19 -15.98
CA VAL A 189 13.60 15.44 -15.18
C VAL A 189 12.45 16.38 -15.57
N SER A 190 11.80 16.13 -16.70
CA SER A 190 10.80 17.06 -17.21
C SER A 190 9.44 16.70 -16.66
N THR A 191 8.70 17.70 -16.19
CA THR A 191 7.26 17.58 -15.89
C THR A 191 6.40 18.14 -17.03
N THR A 192 7.03 18.51 -18.15
CA THR A 192 6.33 19.06 -19.30
C THR A 192 5.39 18.01 -19.87
N ARG A 193 4.08 18.32 -19.95
CA ARG A 193 3.01 17.43 -20.44
C ARG A 193 3.23 16.86 -21.85
N GLY A 194 4.25 17.33 -22.58
CA GLY A 194 4.63 16.81 -23.89
C GLY A 194 5.76 15.77 -23.89
N LEU A 195 6.41 15.54 -22.76
CA LEU A 195 7.55 14.62 -22.64
C LEU A 195 7.28 13.50 -21.62
N VAL A 196 6.07 13.48 -21.05
CA VAL A 196 5.65 12.54 -20.01
C VAL A 196 4.20 12.15 -20.25
N PHE A 197 3.92 10.85 -20.23
CA PHE A 197 2.59 10.29 -20.16
C PHE A 197 2.15 10.11 -18.72
N ASP A 198 0.90 10.47 -18.46
CA ASP A 198 0.18 9.95 -17.30
C ASP A 198 -0.18 8.49 -17.58
N VAL A 199 0.30 7.61 -16.71
CA VAL A 199 0.12 6.16 -16.78
C VAL A 199 -0.53 5.62 -15.51
N THR A 200 -1.11 6.49 -14.68
CA THR A 200 -1.76 6.15 -13.40
C THR A 200 -2.81 5.05 -13.59
N GLU A 201 -3.76 5.25 -14.51
CA GLU A 201 -4.82 4.28 -14.76
C GLU A 201 -4.29 2.94 -15.31
N ARG A 202 -3.23 2.96 -16.14
CA ARG A 202 -2.62 1.72 -16.65
C ARG A 202 -1.96 0.93 -15.54
N LEU A 203 -1.22 1.60 -14.65
CA LEU A 203 -0.61 0.97 -13.48
C LEU A 203 -1.66 0.39 -12.54
N THR A 204 -2.73 1.14 -12.25
CA THR A 204 -3.85 0.64 -11.43
C THR A 204 -4.49 -0.60 -12.06
N ALA A 205 -4.75 -0.58 -13.36
CA ALA A 205 -5.30 -1.73 -14.07
C ALA A 205 -4.39 -2.95 -14.04
N TRP A 206 -3.07 -2.76 -14.18
CA TRP A 206 -2.10 -3.84 -14.05
C TRP A 206 -2.13 -4.48 -12.65
N ILE A 207 -2.20 -3.64 -11.62
CA ILE A 207 -2.33 -4.07 -10.22
C ILE A 207 -3.65 -4.84 -10.03
N ASP A 208 -4.74 -4.45 -10.67
CA ASP A 208 -6.01 -5.14 -10.52
C ASP A 208 -6.06 -6.47 -11.26
N LEU A 209 -5.51 -6.52 -12.48
CA LEU A 209 -5.48 -7.73 -13.31
C LEU A 209 -4.52 -8.80 -12.77
N HIS A 210 -3.30 -8.40 -12.40
CA HIS A 210 -2.24 -9.35 -12.03
C HIS A 210 -1.98 -9.36 -10.53
N GLY A 211 -2.08 -8.18 -9.90
CA GLY A 211 -1.82 -7.98 -8.49
C GLY A 211 -3.02 -8.21 -7.57
N ARG A 212 -4.23 -8.36 -8.12
CA ARG A 212 -5.52 -8.37 -7.37
C ARG A 212 -5.60 -7.22 -6.36
N GLY A 213 -5.17 -6.02 -6.74
CA GLY A 213 -5.19 -4.85 -5.86
C GLY A 213 -4.06 -4.78 -4.83
N CYS A 214 -3.15 -5.76 -4.79
CA CYS A 214 -2.24 -5.96 -3.66
C CYS A 214 -0.76 -5.67 -3.94
N TYR A 215 -0.31 -5.76 -5.19
CA TYR A 215 1.09 -5.53 -5.55
C TYR A 215 1.24 -5.05 -6.99
N LEU A 216 2.33 -4.35 -7.26
CA LEU A 216 2.79 -3.99 -8.61
C LEU A 216 4.12 -4.70 -8.87
N CYS A 217 4.17 -5.49 -9.94
CA CYS A 217 5.40 -6.08 -10.45
C CYS A 217 5.45 -5.86 -11.97
N TRP A 218 6.46 -5.14 -12.44
CA TRP A 218 6.74 -5.03 -13.87
C TRP A 218 8.13 -5.58 -14.17
N PRO A 219 8.23 -6.72 -14.89
CA PRO A 219 9.51 -7.31 -15.26
C PRO A 219 10.28 -6.42 -16.24
N SER A 220 11.58 -6.25 -16.03
CA SER A 220 12.50 -5.56 -16.94
C SER A 220 12.54 -6.20 -18.34
N ALA A 221 12.28 -7.51 -18.44
CA ALA A 221 12.18 -8.21 -19.72
C ALA A 221 11.02 -7.71 -20.61
N ASN A 222 10.01 -7.07 -20.02
CA ASN A 222 8.88 -6.54 -20.77
C ASN A 222 9.16 -5.10 -21.19
N ALA A 223 9.03 -4.83 -22.50
CA ALA A 223 9.17 -3.48 -23.03
C ALA A 223 8.04 -2.59 -22.51
N LEU A 224 8.39 -1.57 -21.72
CA LEU A 224 7.49 -0.52 -21.27
C LEU A 224 6.90 0.25 -22.44
N THR A 225 7.66 0.46 -23.51
CA THR A 225 7.17 1.20 -24.69
C THR A 225 6.05 0.47 -25.42
N ASP A 226 6.02 -0.86 -25.37
CA ASP A 226 4.94 -1.64 -25.99
C ASP A 226 3.63 -1.49 -25.22
N TRP A 227 3.74 -1.30 -23.90
CA TRP A 227 2.62 -1.18 -22.97
C TRP A 227 2.15 0.26 -22.74
N LEU A 228 3.08 1.19 -22.52
CA LEU A 228 2.83 2.59 -22.18
C LEU A 228 2.92 3.53 -23.39
N GLY A 229 3.55 3.09 -24.49
CA GLY A 229 3.93 3.95 -25.62
C GLY A 229 5.27 4.66 -25.37
N ASP A 230 5.81 5.36 -26.37
CA ASP A 230 7.02 6.18 -26.21
C ASP A 230 6.69 7.69 -26.19
N PRO A 231 6.72 8.36 -25.02
CA PRO A 231 6.41 9.78 -24.89
C PRO A 231 7.47 10.71 -25.47
N CYS A 232 8.71 10.26 -25.60
CA CYS A 232 9.81 11.07 -26.09
C CYS A 232 10.88 10.17 -26.74
N PRO A 233 10.66 9.80 -28.02
CA PRO A 233 11.59 8.95 -28.77
C PRO A 233 13.02 9.49 -28.76
N GLY A 234 13.99 8.60 -28.61
CA GLY A 234 15.42 8.93 -28.58
C GLY A 234 15.91 9.60 -27.30
N LEU A 235 15.01 9.95 -26.35
CA LEU A 235 15.39 10.46 -25.03
C LEU A 235 15.28 9.36 -23.97
N SER A 236 16.15 9.44 -22.97
CA SER A 236 16.10 8.54 -21.82
C SER A 236 14.87 8.80 -20.96
N LYS A 237 14.14 7.73 -20.63
CA LYS A 237 12.90 7.84 -19.84
C LYS A 237 13.08 7.31 -18.41
N ALA A 238 12.07 7.54 -17.59
CA ALA A 238 11.88 6.94 -16.29
C ALA A 238 10.39 6.71 -16.03
N LEU A 239 10.09 5.64 -15.31
CA LEU A 239 8.78 5.39 -14.70
C LEU A 239 8.85 5.89 -13.25
N MET A 240 7.94 6.80 -12.90
CA MET A 240 7.77 7.37 -11.56
C MET A 240 6.38 7.00 -11.06
N VAL A 241 6.31 6.39 -9.88
CA VAL A 241 5.07 5.92 -9.27
C VAL A 241 5.00 6.46 -7.85
N GLU A 242 4.03 7.33 -7.61
CA GLU A 242 3.58 7.73 -6.28
C GLU A 242 2.40 6.85 -5.92
N TYR A 243 2.46 6.25 -4.74
CA TYR A 243 1.50 5.24 -4.32
C TYR A 243 1.18 5.37 -2.84
N GLU A 244 0.08 4.75 -2.41
CA GLU A 244 -0.32 4.64 -1.03
C GLU A 244 -0.57 3.15 -0.70
N ILE A 245 -0.03 2.69 0.43
CA ILE A 245 -0.32 1.37 0.99
C ILE A 245 -0.93 1.57 2.38
N MET A 246 -2.22 1.25 2.52
CA MET A 246 -2.94 1.30 3.81
C MET A 246 -2.77 2.64 4.56
N GLY A 247 -2.99 3.79 3.91
CA GLY A 247 -2.85 5.10 4.56
C GLY A 247 -1.44 5.70 4.54
N ARG A 248 -0.44 4.98 4.00
CA ARG A 248 0.96 5.47 3.93
C ARG A 248 1.39 5.70 2.49
N SER A 249 1.73 6.94 2.17
CA SER A 249 2.27 7.33 0.87
C SER A 249 3.74 6.90 0.70
N GLY A 250 4.09 6.37 -0.47
CA GLY A 250 5.45 6.05 -0.90
C GLY A 250 5.70 6.51 -2.34
N GLN A 251 6.96 6.51 -2.74
CA GLN A 251 7.37 6.84 -4.11
C GLN A 251 8.41 5.83 -4.59
N ALA A 252 8.22 5.31 -5.80
CA ALA A 252 9.17 4.45 -6.50
C ALA A 252 9.54 5.10 -7.84
N ARG A 253 10.82 5.03 -8.21
CA ARG A 253 11.33 5.60 -9.46
C ARG A 253 12.36 4.69 -10.08
N GLN A 254 12.16 4.36 -11.36
CA GLN A 254 13.04 3.47 -12.09
C GLN A 254 13.35 4.01 -13.49
N TYR A 255 14.60 3.86 -13.92
CA TYR A 255 15.06 4.31 -15.24
C TYR A 255 14.67 3.34 -16.33
N GLU A 256 14.35 3.87 -17.50
CA GLU A 256 14.21 3.10 -18.72
C GLU A 256 15.50 3.20 -19.57
N VAL A 257 15.80 2.10 -20.27
CA VAL A 257 16.90 1.89 -21.21
C VAL A 257 16.34 1.03 -22.35
N ASP A 258 16.35 1.54 -23.58
CA ASP A 258 15.94 0.84 -24.80
C ASP A 258 14.53 0.21 -24.74
N GLY A 259 13.58 0.91 -24.15
CA GLY A 259 12.20 0.46 -23.97
C GLY A 259 11.99 -0.40 -22.72
N HIS A 260 13.04 -0.78 -22.01
CA HIS A 260 12.98 -1.67 -20.85
C HIS A 260 13.31 -0.94 -19.54
N LEU A 261 12.75 -1.37 -18.42
CA LEU A 261 13.22 -0.88 -17.13
C LEU A 261 14.65 -1.38 -16.88
N LYS A 262 15.54 -0.50 -16.41
CA LYS A 262 16.92 -0.86 -16.02
C LYS A 262 16.96 -1.90 -14.89
N GLN A 263 15.92 -1.94 -14.05
CA GLN A 263 15.71 -2.89 -12.96
C GLN A 263 14.20 -3.08 -12.79
N ASP A 264 13.75 -4.22 -12.29
CA ASP A 264 12.33 -4.43 -11.98
C ASP A 264 11.84 -3.42 -10.94
N ILE A 265 10.58 -2.99 -11.05
CA ILE A 265 9.90 -2.24 -9.99
C ILE A 265 8.98 -3.21 -9.25
N VAL A 266 9.32 -3.51 -7.99
CA VAL A 266 8.54 -4.39 -7.13
C VAL A 266 8.07 -3.60 -5.92
N ILE A 267 6.76 -3.38 -5.84
CA ILE A 267 6.12 -2.73 -4.69
C ILE A 267 5.25 -3.79 -4.02
N GLN A 268 5.72 -4.29 -2.89
CA GLN A 268 5.04 -5.33 -2.12
C GLN A 268 4.62 -4.80 -0.75
N HIS A 269 3.40 -5.13 -0.33
CA HIS A 269 2.91 -4.88 1.02
C HIS A 269 3.40 -5.99 1.98
N LEU A 270 3.86 -5.61 3.17
CA LEU A 270 3.89 -6.48 4.34
C LEU A 270 2.78 -6.03 5.32
N PRO A 271 2.15 -6.94 6.07
CA PRO A 271 1.06 -6.60 6.98
C PRO A 271 1.53 -5.75 8.16
N ILE A 272 1.07 -4.51 8.27
CA ILE A 272 1.17 -3.78 9.55
C ILE A 272 0.09 -4.35 10.46
N VAL A 273 0.46 -4.87 11.63
CA VAL A 273 -0.49 -5.49 12.56
C VAL A 273 -0.54 -4.71 13.86
N ALA A 274 -1.76 -4.35 14.26
CA ALA A 274 -2.02 -3.92 15.62
C ALA A 274 -2.21 -5.17 16.49
N PRO A 275 -1.48 -5.33 17.61
CA PRO A 275 -1.77 -6.34 18.62
C PRO A 275 -3.27 -6.39 18.96
N ALA A 276 -3.82 -7.58 19.21
CA ALA A 276 -5.20 -7.65 19.72
C ALA A 276 -5.22 -7.27 21.21
N ILE A 277 -6.31 -6.74 21.73
CA ILE A 277 -6.51 -6.50 23.16
C ILE A 277 -7.26 -7.70 23.73
N LEU A 278 -6.68 -8.32 24.76
CA LEU A 278 -7.33 -9.35 25.56
C LEU A 278 -7.65 -8.77 26.94
N ILE A 279 -8.92 -8.81 27.32
CA ILE A 279 -9.35 -8.56 28.69
C ILE A 279 -9.24 -9.88 29.45
N GLU A 280 -8.29 -9.96 30.40
CA GLU A 280 -8.16 -11.13 31.27
C GLU A 280 -9.20 -11.10 32.39
N LEU A 281 -9.50 -9.92 32.90
CA LEU A 281 -10.49 -9.71 33.94
C LEU A 281 -11.06 -8.30 33.84
N ALA A 282 -12.37 -8.17 33.95
CA ALA A 282 -13.00 -6.88 34.20
C ALA A 282 -14.12 -7.01 35.24
N GLU A 283 -13.99 -6.23 36.32
CA GLU A 283 -14.97 -6.19 37.40
C GLU A 283 -15.61 -4.81 37.47
N TYR A 284 -16.94 -4.79 37.48
CA TYR A 284 -17.75 -3.59 37.64
C TYR A 284 -18.44 -3.58 39.00
N GLY A 285 -18.21 -2.55 39.82
CA GLY A 285 -18.73 -2.43 41.18
C GLY A 285 -17.62 -2.33 42.22
N TRP A 286 -17.85 -2.86 43.42
CA TRP A 286 -16.92 -2.86 44.53
C TRP A 286 -16.41 -4.27 44.81
N SER A 287 -15.09 -4.45 44.77
CA SER A 287 -14.50 -5.70 45.29
C SER A 287 -14.72 -5.78 46.80
N ALA A 288 -14.86 -6.99 47.36
CA ALA A 288 -15.10 -7.17 48.80
C ALA A 288 -14.06 -6.44 49.67
N LYS A 289 -12.80 -6.45 49.24
CA LYS A 289 -11.70 -5.76 49.92
C LYS A 289 -11.84 -4.23 49.85
N ASP A 290 -12.26 -3.69 48.71
CA ASP A 290 -12.45 -2.25 48.54
C ASP A 290 -13.69 -1.74 49.26
N LEU A 291 -14.75 -2.55 49.28
CA LEU A 291 -15.96 -2.27 50.01
C LEU A 291 -15.68 -2.19 51.51
N GLN A 292 -14.99 -3.19 52.06
CA GLN A 292 -14.58 -3.20 53.47
C GLN A 292 -13.72 -1.99 53.82
N ARG A 293 -12.75 -1.63 52.96
CA ARG A 293 -11.94 -0.42 53.16
C ARG A 293 -12.80 0.85 53.19
N LYS A 294 -13.73 1.00 52.25
CA LYS A 294 -14.64 2.15 52.19
C LYS A 294 -15.55 2.24 53.42
N VAL A 295 -16.04 1.11 53.93
CA VAL A 295 -16.83 1.04 55.18
C VAL A 295 -16.00 1.47 56.38
N VAL A 296 -14.77 0.98 56.51
CA VAL A 296 -13.83 1.39 57.57
C VAL A 296 -13.50 2.89 57.48
N ASP A 297 -13.22 3.40 56.28
CA ASP A 297 -12.91 4.81 56.05
C ASP A 297 -14.10 5.71 56.44
N LEU A 298 -15.32 5.36 56.04
CA LEU A 298 -16.53 6.10 56.40
C LEU A 298 -16.79 6.07 57.92
N THR A 299 -16.60 4.92 58.56
CA THR A 299 -16.75 4.76 60.01
C THR A 299 -15.74 5.63 60.77
N ALA A 300 -14.49 5.67 60.29
CA ALA A 300 -13.45 6.53 60.84
C ALA A 300 -13.78 8.02 60.66
N GLN A 301 -14.31 8.43 59.51
CA GLN A 301 -14.71 9.82 59.26
C GLN A 301 -15.88 10.27 60.15
N ILE A 302 -16.86 9.39 60.39
CA ILE A 302 -17.96 9.64 61.33
C ILE A 302 -17.41 9.77 62.77
N ALA A 303 -16.50 8.88 63.18
CA ALA A 303 -15.86 8.95 64.50
C ALA A 303 -15.02 10.23 64.68
N LEU A 304 -14.48 10.79 63.60
CA LEU A 304 -13.77 12.09 63.59
C LEU A 304 -14.70 13.30 63.53
N GLY A 305 -16.03 13.11 63.57
CA GLY A 305 -17.02 14.20 63.64
C GLY A 305 -17.51 14.72 62.28
N THR A 306 -17.28 13.99 61.19
CA THR A 306 -17.84 14.36 59.88
C THR A 306 -19.32 14.02 59.84
N SER A 307 -20.19 15.04 59.85
CA SER A 307 -21.65 14.87 59.85
C SER A 307 -22.20 14.55 58.45
N GLY A 308 -23.29 13.78 58.39
CA GLY A 308 -24.02 13.48 57.15
C GLY A 308 -23.57 12.22 56.38
N LEU A 309 -22.60 11.46 56.90
CA LEU A 309 -22.09 10.23 56.27
C LEU A 309 -22.83 8.94 56.69
N ASP A 310 -23.64 8.99 57.76
CA ASP A 310 -24.44 7.86 58.25
C ASP A 310 -25.30 7.18 57.16
N PRO A 311 -26.05 7.90 56.29
CA PRO A 311 -26.82 7.25 55.23
C PRO A 311 -25.94 6.59 54.16
N GLU A 312 -24.77 7.15 53.84
CA GLU A 312 -23.82 6.55 52.89
C GLU A 312 -23.22 5.27 53.47
N LEU A 313 -22.82 5.28 54.76
CA LEU A 313 -22.31 4.10 55.46
C LEU A 313 -23.35 2.97 55.51
N ALA A 314 -24.62 3.29 55.78
CA ALA A 314 -25.71 2.31 55.78
C ALA A 314 -25.89 1.67 54.40
N GLN A 315 -25.82 2.46 53.32
CA GLN A 315 -25.90 1.94 51.95
C GLN A 315 -24.72 1.02 51.60
N PHE A 316 -23.48 1.40 51.95
CA PHE A 316 -22.31 0.56 51.70
C PHE A 316 -22.28 -0.72 52.54
N THR A 317 -22.82 -0.70 53.74
CA THR A 317 -22.90 -1.89 54.61
C THR A 317 -24.00 -2.86 54.15
N ALA A 318 -25.05 -2.33 53.50
CA ALA A 318 -26.12 -3.14 52.89
C ALA A 318 -25.68 -3.84 51.59
N LEU A 319 -24.65 -3.33 50.91
CA LEU A 319 -24.03 -4.00 49.76
C LEU A 319 -23.33 -5.28 50.26
N GLY A 320 -23.97 -6.43 50.13
CA GLY A 320 -23.37 -7.72 50.47
C GLY A 320 -22.30 -8.18 49.47
N ASN A 321 -22.11 -9.49 49.34
CA ASN A 321 -21.14 -10.08 48.41
C ASN A 321 -21.45 -9.85 46.91
N ASP A 322 -22.67 -9.38 46.59
CA ASP A 322 -23.15 -9.15 45.23
C ASP A 322 -22.84 -7.74 44.68
N ALA A 323 -22.03 -6.95 45.40
CA ALA A 323 -21.64 -5.58 45.03
C ALA A 323 -20.74 -5.48 43.78
N ARG A 324 -20.57 -6.56 43.01
CA ARG A 324 -19.76 -6.62 41.80
C ARG A 324 -20.41 -7.48 40.72
N LYS A 325 -20.12 -7.15 39.46
CA LYS A 325 -20.44 -7.93 38.27
C LYS A 325 -19.19 -8.13 37.43
N ASP A 326 -19.02 -9.34 36.92
CA ASP A 326 -18.01 -9.63 35.91
C ASP A 326 -18.50 -9.07 34.55
N VAL A 327 -17.71 -8.18 33.96
CA VAL A 327 -17.98 -7.56 32.65
C VAL A 327 -16.88 -7.88 31.65
N THR A 328 -16.10 -8.93 31.90
CA THR A 328 -15.01 -9.40 31.02
C THR A 328 -15.53 -9.72 29.62
N THR A 329 -16.53 -10.61 29.50
CA THR A 329 -17.06 -11.03 28.19
C THR A 329 -17.70 -9.88 27.41
N PRO A 330 -18.60 -9.06 27.99
CA PRO A 330 -19.18 -7.91 27.27
C PRO A 330 -18.14 -6.90 26.78
N LEU A 331 -17.08 -6.66 27.55
CA LEU A 331 -16.00 -5.77 27.13
C LEU A 331 -15.15 -6.41 26.02
N GLN A 332 -14.82 -7.70 26.12
CA GLN A 332 -14.08 -8.42 25.07
C GLN A 332 -14.87 -8.43 23.75
N GLU A 333 -16.17 -8.73 23.76
CA GLU A 333 -17.04 -8.69 22.58
C GLU A 333 -17.11 -7.30 21.93
N ARG A 334 -16.97 -6.24 22.72
CA ARG A 334 -16.92 -4.87 22.19
C ARG A 334 -15.61 -4.61 21.45
N ILE A 335 -14.49 -5.16 21.91
CA ILE A 335 -13.19 -5.07 21.25
C ILE A 335 -13.20 -5.93 19.98
N ASP A 336 -13.71 -7.16 20.06
CA ASP A 336 -13.77 -8.10 18.94
C ASP A 336 -14.60 -7.54 17.76
N ARG A 337 -15.67 -6.78 18.06
CA ARG A 337 -16.46 -6.06 17.03
C ARG A 337 -15.66 -4.99 16.27
N ASP A 338 -14.63 -4.41 16.87
CA ASP A 338 -13.69 -3.49 16.18
C ASP A 338 -12.43 -4.22 15.71
N GLY A 339 -12.52 -5.53 15.46
CA GLY A 339 -11.42 -6.35 14.95
C GLY A 339 -10.30 -6.59 15.98
N GLY A 340 -10.62 -6.51 17.28
CA GLY A 340 -9.69 -6.84 18.35
C GLY A 340 -8.69 -5.73 18.72
N ARG A 341 -8.68 -4.59 18.01
CA ARG A 341 -7.58 -3.60 18.08
C ARG A 341 -7.81 -2.45 19.06
N ARG A 342 -9.04 -2.23 19.55
CA ARG A 342 -9.38 -1.03 20.30
C ARG A 342 -10.48 -1.27 21.32
N LEU A 343 -10.28 -0.73 22.52
CA LEU A 343 -11.35 -0.51 23.49
C LEU A 343 -11.52 0.99 23.70
N GLU A 344 -12.69 1.52 23.41
CA GLU A 344 -13.05 2.91 23.70
C GLU A 344 -14.29 2.97 24.59
N LEU A 345 -14.12 3.54 25.79
CA LEU A 345 -15.21 3.87 26.70
C LEU A 345 -15.26 5.39 26.90
N ARG A 346 -16.28 6.04 26.33
CA ARG A 346 -16.50 7.49 26.42
C ARG A 346 -17.32 7.84 27.67
N HIS A 347 -17.39 9.13 28.02
CA HIS A 347 -18.28 9.63 29.08
C HIS A 347 -19.76 9.26 28.87
N SER A 348 -20.19 9.15 27.61
CA SER A 348 -21.56 8.75 27.25
C SER A 348 -21.80 7.24 27.35
N THR A 349 -20.77 6.43 27.63
CA THR A 349 -20.93 4.98 27.76
C THR A 349 -21.52 4.66 29.13
N ASN A 350 -22.76 4.18 29.15
CA ASN A 350 -23.36 3.67 30.38
C ASN A 350 -22.95 2.21 30.62
N LEU A 351 -22.18 1.97 31.68
CA LEU A 351 -21.67 0.65 32.03
C LEU A 351 -22.73 -0.27 32.66
N ASN A 352 -23.83 0.28 33.20
CA ASN A 352 -24.95 -0.52 33.69
C ASN A 352 -25.60 -1.35 32.56
N GLN A 353 -25.42 -0.95 31.30
CA GLN A 353 -25.90 -1.69 30.13
C GLN A 353 -25.06 -2.95 29.82
N LEU A 354 -23.86 -3.09 30.39
CA LEU A 354 -22.98 -4.23 30.13
C LEU A 354 -23.31 -5.46 30.99
N GLY A 355 -23.72 -5.24 32.24
CA GLY A 355 -23.94 -6.34 33.21
C GLY A 355 -24.96 -6.03 34.31
N GLY A 356 -25.73 -4.94 34.17
CA GLY A 356 -26.64 -4.41 35.19
C GLY A 356 -25.95 -3.45 36.17
N ASP A 357 -26.72 -2.90 37.11
CA ASP A 357 -26.20 -2.05 38.19
C ASP A 357 -25.93 -2.88 39.45
N PRO A 358 -24.65 -3.13 39.82
CA PRO A 358 -24.30 -3.89 41.02
C PRO A 358 -24.54 -3.12 42.33
N CYS A 359 -24.63 -1.79 42.27
CA CYS A 359 -24.70 -0.94 43.45
C CYS A 359 -25.61 0.27 43.16
N PRO A 360 -26.94 0.09 43.16
CA PRO A 360 -27.88 1.16 42.83
C PRO A 360 -27.72 2.38 43.74
N GLY A 361 -27.71 3.57 43.14
CA GLY A 361 -27.58 4.85 43.86
C GLY A 361 -26.19 5.16 44.40
N LEU A 362 -25.22 4.24 44.26
CA LEU A 362 -23.84 4.43 44.71
C LEU A 362 -22.87 4.51 43.54
N CYS A 363 -21.83 5.33 43.71
CA CYS A 363 -20.69 5.37 42.78
C CYS A 363 -20.01 4.00 42.72
N LYS A 364 -19.55 3.63 41.53
CA LYS A 364 -19.00 2.31 41.22
C LYS A 364 -17.54 2.44 40.76
N ARG A 365 -16.87 1.30 40.60
CA ARG A 365 -15.53 1.24 40.01
C ARG A 365 -15.53 0.24 38.86
N LEU A 366 -14.76 0.53 37.84
CA LEU A 366 -14.45 -0.42 36.77
C LEU A 366 -12.97 -0.79 36.88
N LEU A 367 -12.70 -2.04 37.20
CA LEU A 367 -11.37 -2.63 37.16
C LEU A 367 -11.21 -3.36 35.83
N ILE A 368 -10.12 -3.12 35.12
CA ILE A 368 -9.78 -3.84 33.89
C ILE A 368 -8.34 -4.32 33.99
N ASP A 369 -8.13 -5.63 33.93
CA ASP A 369 -6.85 -6.28 33.70
C ASP A 369 -6.82 -6.71 32.23
N TYR A 370 -5.89 -6.15 31.47
CA TYR A 370 -5.82 -6.37 30.03
C TYR A 370 -4.39 -6.61 29.58
N HIS A 371 -4.27 -7.30 28.44
CA HIS A 371 -3.01 -7.56 27.76
C HIS A 371 -3.12 -7.19 26.30
N TYR A 372 -2.07 -6.56 25.77
CA TYR A 372 -1.85 -6.52 24.34
C TYR A 372 -1.28 -7.85 23.90
N LEU A 373 -2.05 -8.59 23.10
CA LEU A 373 -1.63 -9.79 22.40
C LEU A 373 -0.75 -9.37 21.21
N GLY A 374 0.53 -9.17 21.50
CA GLY A 374 1.56 -8.83 20.53
C GLY A 374 2.39 -10.04 20.10
N PHE A 375 2.64 -10.11 18.79
CA PHE A 375 3.56 -11.05 18.14
C PHE A 375 5.01 -10.58 18.36
N GLY A 376 5.63 -10.96 19.47
CA GLY A 376 7.07 -10.81 19.68
C GLY A 376 7.92 -11.83 18.90
N ASP A 377 9.24 -11.68 18.98
CA ASP A 377 10.24 -12.38 18.17
C ASP A 377 10.39 -13.90 18.41
N SER A 378 9.62 -14.51 19.33
CA SER A 378 9.72 -15.95 19.63
C SER A 378 8.68 -16.76 18.85
N GLY A 379 9.13 -17.43 17.79
CA GLY A 379 8.29 -18.21 16.88
C GLY A 379 7.82 -19.56 17.43
N ASN A 380 6.70 -19.58 18.18
CA ASN A 380 6.03 -20.84 18.52
C ASN A 380 4.55 -20.80 18.09
N ASP A 381 4.28 -21.29 16.88
CA ASP A 381 3.08 -21.04 16.06
C ASP A 381 1.87 -21.99 16.29
N ASN A 382 1.75 -22.70 17.40
CA ASN A 382 0.88 -23.89 17.45
C ASN A 382 -0.54 -23.73 18.00
N GLU A 383 -1.08 -22.51 18.19
CA GLU A 383 -2.50 -22.35 18.57
C GLU A 383 -3.30 -21.48 17.57
N VAL A 384 -4.32 -22.10 16.96
CA VAL A 384 -5.32 -21.44 16.09
C VAL A 384 -6.60 -21.23 16.90
N LEU A 385 -7.11 -19.99 16.96
CA LEU A 385 -8.42 -19.69 17.56
C LEU A 385 -9.57 -20.29 16.72
N LYS A 386 -10.72 -20.58 17.34
CA LYS A 386 -11.98 -20.78 16.63
C LYS A 386 -12.31 -19.49 15.87
N GLY A 387 -12.03 -19.47 14.56
CA GLY A 387 -12.04 -18.27 13.72
C GLY A 387 -10.82 -18.15 12.78
N GLY A 388 -9.79 -18.98 12.95
CA GLY A 388 -8.69 -19.11 11.97
C GLY A 388 -7.50 -18.17 12.18
N SER A 389 -7.47 -17.35 13.23
CA SER A 389 -6.33 -16.49 13.56
C SER A 389 -5.31 -17.22 14.45
N LEU A 390 -4.01 -17.09 14.13
CA LEU A 390 -2.89 -17.65 14.89
C LEU A 390 -2.60 -16.81 16.15
N ARG A 391 -2.45 -17.47 17.31
CA ARG A 391 -1.91 -16.87 18.54
C ARG A 391 -0.39 -16.94 18.50
N ASN A 392 0.30 -15.84 18.79
CA ASN A 392 1.72 -15.91 19.18
C ASN A 392 1.91 -15.02 20.41
N PHE A 393 2.16 -15.65 21.56
CA PHE A 393 2.41 -15.01 22.85
C PHE A 393 3.87 -14.58 22.90
N ALA A 394 4.20 -13.30 22.66
CA ALA A 394 5.61 -12.93 22.78
C ALA A 394 5.92 -11.52 23.31
N LEU A 395 4.96 -10.83 23.93
CA LEU A 395 5.21 -9.85 25.00
C LEU A 395 3.88 -9.51 25.68
N ARG A 396 3.68 -9.97 26.93
CA ARG A 396 2.55 -9.51 27.77
C ARG A 396 2.82 -8.07 28.23
N ARG A 397 2.71 -7.10 27.33
CA ARG A 397 2.55 -5.70 27.72
C ARG A 397 1.08 -5.52 28.06
N GLY A 398 0.77 -5.72 29.33
CA GLY A 398 -0.55 -5.52 29.90
C GLY A 398 -0.57 -4.34 30.87
N GLY A 399 -1.76 -3.99 31.31
CA GLY A 399 -1.99 -2.92 32.27
C GLY A 399 -3.20 -3.21 33.13
N LYS A 400 -3.24 -2.56 34.28
CA LYS A 400 -4.41 -2.55 35.16
C LYS A 400 -4.98 -1.15 35.17
N LEU A 401 -6.23 -1.02 34.76
CA LEU A 401 -6.99 0.22 34.89
C LEU A 401 -7.95 0.12 36.05
N ARG A 402 -8.05 1.21 36.79
CA ARG A 402 -9.05 1.38 37.84
C ARG A 402 -9.74 2.71 37.62
N LEU A 403 -10.99 2.65 37.20
CA LEU A 403 -11.74 3.81 36.75
C LEU A 403 -12.90 4.10 37.70
N HIS A 404 -13.15 5.38 37.94
CA HIS A 404 -14.29 5.83 38.74
C HIS A 404 -15.53 5.96 37.86
N VAL A 405 -16.64 5.40 38.34
CA VAL A 405 -17.93 5.38 37.66
C VAL A 405 -18.96 6.06 38.55
N SER A 406 -19.78 6.93 37.98
CA SER A 406 -20.87 7.62 38.69
C SER A 406 -21.94 6.64 39.19
N ALA A 407 -22.86 7.14 40.02
CA ALA A 407 -23.98 6.35 40.50
C ALA A 407 -24.89 5.87 39.36
N GLU A 408 -25.01 6.64 38.28
CA GLU A 408 -25.83 6.34 37.10
C GLU A 408 -25.13 5.42 36.08
N GLY A 409 -23.86 5.06 36.35
CA GLY A 409 -23.09 4.11 35.53
C GLY A 409 -22.21 4.73 34.45
N PHE A 410 -21.90 6.04 34.52
CA PHE A 410 -21.04 6.70 33.54
C PHE A 410 -19.61 6.88 34.04
N LEU A 411 -18.64 6.78 33.13
CA LEU A 411 -17.23 7.00 33.46
C LEU A 411 -16.94 8.48 33.73
N SER A 412 -16.23 8.74 34.82
CA SER A 412 -15.69 10.06 35.16
C SER A 412 -14.72 10.58 34.10
N GLU A 413 -13.85 9.71 33.56
CA GLU A 413 -12.88 10.02 32.51
C GLU A 413 -12.98 8.99 31.37
N PRO A 414 -12.83 9.42 30.11
CA PRO A 414 -12.91 8.51 28.98
C PRO A 414 -11.60 7.73 28.86
N ILE A 415 -11.68 6.47 28.47
CA ILE A 415 -10.50 5.65 28.20
C ILE A 415 -10.45 5.17 26.77
N ARG A 416 -9.23 5.13 26.23
CA ARG A 416 -8.92 4.53 24.94
C ARG A 416 -7.71 3.62 25.11
N LEU A 417 -7.95 2.32 25.03
CA LEU A 417 -6.88 1.33 24.88
C LEU A 417 -6.71 1.06 23.40
N GLU A 418 -5.51 1.32 22.91
CA GLU A 418 -5.12 1.05 21.53
C GLU A 418 -3.63 0.69 21.55
N PRO A 419 -3.26 -0.52 21.09
CA PRO A 419 -1.87 -0.89 21.03
C PRO A 419 -1.18 -0.13 19.90
N THR A 420 0.10 0.18 20.11
CA THR A 420 0.96 0.70 19.05
C THR A 420 1.03 -0.33 17.93
N GLN A 421 0.88 0.12 16.68
CA GLN A 421 1.10 -0.73 15.51
C GLN A 421 2.51 -1.33 15.57
N VAL A 422 2.62 -2.62 15.31
CA VAL A 422 3.90 -3.34 15.29
C VAL A 422 4.21 -3.76 13.86
N PHE A 423 5.49 -3.62 13.51
CA PHE A 423 6.06 -4.15 12.28
C PHE A 423 6.66 -5.51 12.61
N PRO A 424 5.95 -6.61 12.32
CA PRO A 424 6.44 -7.94 12.68
C PRO A 424 7.75 -8.26 11.96
N SER A 425 8.67 -8.87 12.69
CA SER A 425 9.99 -9.22 12.18
C SER A 425 9.89 -10.15 10.96
N LEU A 426 10.67 -9.82 9.93
CA LEU A 426 10.85 -10.68 8.76
C LEU A 426 11.71 -11.89 9.16
N GLN A 427 11.13 -13.09 9.08
CA GLN A 427 11.87 -14.32 9.31
C GLN A 427 12.25 -14.95 7.98
N ILE A 428 13.54 -15.15 7.73
CA ILE A 428 14.00 -15.96 6.60
C ILE A 428 13.92 -17.43 7.02
N VAL A 429 13.05 -18.20 6.37
CA VAL A 429 12.82 -19.61 6.68
C VAL A 429 13.85 -20.48 5.99
N ARG A 430 14.09 -20.23 4.70
CA ARG A 430 15.12 -20.88 3.88
C ARG A 430 15.54 -19.94 2.77
N ALA A 431 16.82 -19.88 2.44
CA ALA A 431 17.29 -19.18 1.25
C ALA A 431 18.39 -19.97 0.53
N PHE A 432 18.32 -19.97 -0.79
CA PHE A 432 19.25 -20.69 -1.68
C PHE A 432 19.83 -19.76 -2.70
N PHE A 433 21.14 -19.86 -2.90
CA PHE A 433 21.83 -19.23 -4.01
C PHE A 433 22.36 -20.32 -4.94
N GLY A 434 22.10 -20.23 -6.24
CA GLY A 434 22.62 -21.20 -7.21
C GLY A 434 21.65 -21.54 -8.34
N HIS A 435 21.60 -22.80 -8.76
CA HIS A 435 20.75 -23.22 -9.87
C HIS A 435 19.25 -23.03 -9.56
N PRO A 436 18.46 -22.43 -10.46
CA PRO A 436 17.06 -22.08 -10.20
C PRO A 436 16.14 -23.29 -9.94
N THR A 437 16.50 -24.46 -10.48
CA THR A 437 15.68 -25.69 -10.40
C THR A 437 16.38 -26.90 -9.80
N ASN A 438 17.70 -26.86 -9.56
CA ASN A 438 18.48 -28.03 -9.14
C ASN A 438 19.09 -27.79 -7.76
N ALA A 439 18.48 -28.38 -6.74
CA ALA A 439 18.87 -28.21 -5.34
C ALA A 439 20.28 -28.75 -5.00
N LEU A 440 20.83 -29.65 -5.82
CA LEU A 440 22.21 -30.14 -5.61
C LEU A 440 23.26 -29.14 -6.08
N LYS A 441 22.85 -28.10 -6.81
CA LYS A 441 23.70 -27.04 -7.36
C LYS A 441 23.36 -25.68 -6.75
N THR A 442 23.01 -25.68 -5.47
CA THR A 442 22.69 -24.49 -4.68
C THR A 442 23.42 -24.51 -3.35
N TYR A 443 23.89 -23.36 -2.90
CA TYR A 443 24.31 -23.14 -1.53
C TYR A 443 23.15 -22.63 -0.69
N ASP A 444 23.07 -23.12 0.54
CA ASP A 444 22.16 -22.60 1.54
C ASP A 444 22.75 -21.30 2.12
N VAL A 445 22.03 -20.20 1.96
CA VAL A 445 22.41 -18.86 2.41
C VAL A 445 21.42 -18.31 3.43
N THR A 446 20.64 -19.20 4.05
CA THR A 446 19.58 -18.86 5.02
C THR A 446 20.12 -18.01 6.15
N ASP A 447 21.18 -18.45 6.82
CA ASP A 447 21.71 -17.78 8.01
C ASP A 447 22.30 -16.39 7.70
N LEU A 448 22.95 -16.24 6.54
CA LEU A 448 23.52 -14.97 6.10
C LEU A 448 22.43 -13.93 5.83
N LEU A 449 21.35 -14.34 5.15
CA LEU A 449 20.22 -13.45 4.88
C LEU A 449 19.35 -13.22 6.12
N ALA A 450 19.19 -14.22 6.98
CA ALA A 450 18.51 -14.07 8.27
C ALA A 450 19.25 -13.06 9.15
N ALA A 451 20.59 -13.13 9.22
CA ALA A 451 21.40 -12.16 9.95
C ALA A 451 21.26 -10.74 9.39
N LYS A 452 21.25 -10.57 8.06
CA LYS A 452 21.01 -9.26 7.41
C LYS A 452 19.59 -8.72 7.69
N ALA A 453 18.59 -9.59 7.76
CA ALA A 453 17.21 -9.22 8.10
C ALA A 453 17.05 -8.86 9.59
N GLN A 454 17.69 -9.60 10.50
CA GLN A 454 17.60 -9.42 11.96
C GLN A 454 18.44 -8.24 12.47
N GLY A 455 19.62 -8.00 11.90
CA GLY A 455 20.51 -6.88 12.29
C GLY A 455 19.89 -5.50 12.07
N GLY A 456 18.76 -5.43 11.35
CA GLY A 456 17.99 -4.21 11.10
C GLY A 456 16.95 -3.85 12.17
N GLY A 457 16.69 -4.68 13.19
CA GLY A 457 15.70 -4.37 14.24
C GLY A 457 14.28 -4.13 13.71
N GLY A 458 13.84 -4.91 12.71
CA GLY A 458 12.55 -4.74 12.03
C GLY A 458 12.59 -3.93 10.72
N ARG A 459 13.79 -3.49 10.30
CA ARG A 459 14.04 -2.87 8.98
C ARG A 459 13.93 -3.88 7.83
N PRO A 460 13.78 -3.40 6.58
CA PRO A 460 13.69 -4.31 5.44
C PRO A 460 15.03 -4.99 5.17
N LEU A 461 14.98 -6.27 4.80
CA LEU A 461 16.11 -6.96 4.16
C LEU A 461 16.39 -6.26 2.84
N VAL A 462 17.57 -5.66 2.73
CA VAL A 462 18.04 -5.03 1.49
C VAL A 462 19.19 -5.85 0.94
N VAL A 463 19.03 -6.38 -0.27
CA VAL A 463 20.12 -6.99 -1.05
C VAL A 463 20.36 -6.09 -2.27
N PRO A 464 21.40 -5.21 -2.22
CA PRO A 464 21.68 -4.29 -3.31
C PRO A 464 22.00 -5.03 -4.61
N ARG A 465 21.57 -4.49 -5.76
CA ARG A 465 22.05 -5.00 -7.07
C ARG A 465 23.56 -4.91 -7.19
N THR A 466 24.22 -3.95 -6.55
CA THR A 466 25.69 -3.83 -6.60
C THR A 466 26.43 -4.86 -5.74
N LEU A 467 25.72 -5.75 -5.05
CA LEU A 467 26.33 -6.83 -4.29
C LEU A 467 26.66 -7.98 -5.24
N ASP A 468 27.95 -8.28 -5.38
CA ASP A 468 28.41 -9.50 -6.05
C ASP A 468 28.08 -10.70 -5.16
N LEU A 469 27.10 -11.49 -5.60
CA LEU A 469 26.58 -12.62 -4.83
C LEU A 469 27.54 -13.81 -4.86
N CYS A 470 28.37 -13.94 -5.88
CA CYS A 470 29.39 -14.99 -5.94
C CYS A 470 30.57 -14.66 -5.02
N ALA A 471 30.91 -13.38 -4.88
CA ALA A 471 31.88 -12.94 -3.87
C ALA A 471 31.34 -13.12 -2.44
N GLU A 472 30.05 -12.82 -2.21
CA GLU A 472 29.43 -12.89 -0.88
C GLU A 472 29.12 -14.34 -0.46
N PHE A 473 28.61 -15.17 -1.36
CA PHE A 473 28.08 -16.51 -1.04
C PHE A 473 28.89 -17.67 -1.64
N GLY A 474 29.85 -17.39 -2.53
CA GLY A 474 30.54 -18.39 -3.34
C GLY A 474 29.77 -18.77 -4.62
N ASP A 475 30.43 -19.46 -5.56
CA ASP A 475 29.80 -19.91 -6.82
C ASP A 475 29.46 -21.42 -6.78
N PRO A 476 28.20 -21.80 -6.50
CA PRO A 476 27.77 -23.19 -6.41
C PRO A 476 27.68 -23.90 -7.77
N CYS A 477 27.61 -23.16 -8.88
CA CYS A 477 27.44 -23.71 -10.21
C CYS A 477 28.05 -22.81 -11.29
N ARG A 478 29.37 -22.96 -11.46
CA ARG A 478 30.17 -22.22 -12.45
C ARG A 478 29.63 -22.37 -13.87
N GLY A 479 29.60 -21.25 -14.59
CA GLY A 479 29.17 -21.19 -16.00
C GLY A 479 27.66 -21.37 -16.21
N ILE A 480 26.86 -21.45 -15.13
CA ILE A 480 25.41 -21.57 -15.20
C ILE A 480 24.78 -20.34 -14.56
N ARG A 481 23.65 -19.88 -15.13
CA ARG A 481 22.83 -18.80 -14.58
C ARG A 481 22.31 -19.17 -13.19
N LYS A 482 22.48 -18.24 -12.27
CA LYS A 482 22.14 -18.40 -10.85
C LYS A 482 20.86 -17.64 -10.51
N ALA A 483 20.24 -18.01 -9.40
CA ALA A 483 19.12 -17.32 -8.81
C ALA A 483 19.28 -17.29 -7.29
N LEU A 484 18.85 -16.19 -6.67
CA LEU A 484 18.64 -16.11 -5.23
C LEU A 484 17.18 -16.42 -4.93
N THR A 485 16.93 -17.55 -4.28
CA THR A 485 15.61 -17.96 -3.79
C THR A 485 15.51 -17.67 -2.31
N ILE A 486 14.47 -16.94 -1.88
CA ILE A 486 14.23 -16.63 -0.48
C ILE A 486 12.81 -17.06 -0.13
N ASN A 487 12.71 -18.01 0.79
CA ASN A 487 11.49 -18.36 1.49
C ASN A 487 11.48 -17.61 2.81
N TYR A 488 10.48 -16.77 3.02
CA TYR A 488 10.34 -15.97 4.22
C TYR A 488 8.98 -16.19 4.86
N LYS A 489 8.89 -15.84 6.13
CA LYS A 489 7.67 -15.83 6.92
C LYS A 489 7.51 -14.49 7.61
N VAL A 490 6.31 -13.95 7.56
CA VAL A 490 5.89 -12.77 8.33
C VAL A 490 4.51 -13.09 8.89
N LEU A 491 4.40 -13.21 10.22
CA LEU A 491 3.13 -13.49 10.92
C LEU A 491 2.31 -14.65 10.33
N GLY A 492 2.89 -15.84 10.25
CA GLY A 492 2.14 -17.00 9.72
C GLY A 492 2.01 -17.01 8.18
N MET A 493 2.23 -15.89 7.49
CA MET A 493 2.26 -15.86 6.04
C MET A 493 3.65 -16.26 5.55
N ALA A 494 3.70 -17.27 4.69
CA ALA A 494 4.91 -17.69 4.00
C ALA A 494 4.90 -17.14 2.57
N GLY A 495 6.04 -16.60 2.14
CA GLY A 495 6.25 -16.14 0.78
C GLY A 495 7.53 -16.76 0.20
N ARG A 496 7.55 -16.96 -1.12
CA ARG A 496 8.73 -17.36 -1.87
C ARG A 496 9.05 -16.30 -2.91
N LEU A 497 10.29 -15.82 -2.89
CA LEU A 497 10.85 -14.95 -3.91
C LEU A 497 11.96 -15.69 -4.63
N VAL A 498 12.02 -15.54 -5.94
CA VAL A 498 13.10 -16.06 -6.77
C VAL A 498 13.57 -14.89 -7.63
N VAL A 499 14.79 -14.45 -7.39
CA VAL A 499 15.39 -13.31 -8.10
C VAL A 499 16.55 -13.82 -8.94
N PRO A 500 16.50 -13.68 -10.28
CA PRO A 500 17.59 -14.10 -11.13
C PRO A 500 18.82 -13.21 -10.95
N VAL A 501 19.98 -13.82 -11.18
CA VAL A 501 21.29 -13.17 -11.15
C VAL A 501 21.69 -12.88 -12.60
N ASP A 502 22.24 -11.70 -12.85
CA ASP A 502 22.79 -11.33 -14.15
C ASP A 502 24.14 -12.02 -14.42
N ASP A 503 24.68 -11.79 -15.62
CA ASP A 503 25.92 -12.44 -16.07
C ASP A 503 27.16 -11.98 -15.25
N ASP A 504 27.04 -10.88 -14.50
CA ASP A 504 28.09 -10.33 -13.63
C ASP A 504 27.94 -10.79 -12.16
N ASN A 505 27.13 -11.81 -11.87
CA ASN A 505 26.85 -12.32 -10.51
C ASN A 505 26.10 -11.35 -9.58
N HIS A 506 25.45 -10.34 -10.14
CA HIS A 506 24.65 -9.38 -9.40
C HIS A 506 23.16 -9.71 -9.51
N LEU A 507 22.32 -9.28 -8.55
CA LEU A 507 20.87 -9.42 -8.74
C LEU A 507 20.41 -8.57 -9.93
N ALA A 508 19.43 -9.06 -10.69
CA ALA A 508 18.82 -8.25 -11.76
C ALA A 508 18.25 -6.89 -11.26
N ALA A 509 17.87 -6.83 -9.98
CA ALA A 509 17.38 -5.64 -9.31
C ALA A 509 17.77 -5.62 -7.82
N THR A 510 17.80 -4.44 -7.19
CA THR A 510 17.93 -4.34 -5.74
C THR A 510 16.69 -4.94 -5.09
N LEU A 511 16.88 -5.97 -4.28
CA LEU A 511 15.79 -6.59 -3.53
C LEU A 511 15.60 -5.84 -2.22
N ILE A 512 14.37 -5.36 -1.97
CA ILE A 512 13.94 -4.82 -0.69
C ILE A 512 12.75 -5.65 -0.23
N LEU A 513 12.91 -6.37 0.88
CA LEU A 513 11.87 -7.20 1.48
C LEU A 513 11.66 -6.76 2.92
N GLY A 514 10.52 -6.13 3.22
CA GLY A 514 10.29 -5.55 4.55
C GLY A 514 9.39 -4.32 4.54
N TYR A 515 9.26 -3.67 5.70
CA TYR A 515 8.59 -2.37 5.80
C TYR A 515 9.53 -1.25 5.37
N PRO A 516 9.07 -0.25 4.60
CA PRO A 516 9.90 0.90 4.29
C PRO A 516 10.25 1.65 5.59
N PRO A 517 11.50 2.10 5.77
CA PRO A 517 11.86 2.91 6.94
C PRO A 517 11.00 4.19 7.00
N GLU A 518 10.61 4.60 8.20
CA GLU A 518 9.72 5.77 8.44
C GLU A 518 10.31 7.12 8.02
N THR A 519 11.58 7.14 7.59
CA THR A 519 12.22 8.36 7.10
C THR A 519 11.91 8.55 5.61
N LYS A 520 11.24 9.66 5.29
CA LYS A 520 11.11 10.19 3.94
C LYS A 520 12.48 10.17 3.24
N ASP A 521 12.44 9.78 1.97
CA ASP A 521 13.50 9.82 0.96
C ASP A 521 14.60 8.75 1.06
N PHE A 522 14.36 7.63 0.38
CA PHE A 522 15.44 6.88 -0.29
C PHE A 522 15.24 6.99 -1.80
N GLY A 523 15.45 8.21 -2.31
CA GLY A 523 15.65 8.41 -3.74
C GLY A 523 16.83 7.56 -4.22
N VAL A 524 16.62 6.76 -5.27
CA VAL A 524 17.70 6.00 -5.90
C VAL A 524 18.56 6.94 -6.75
N ALA A 525 19.65 7.43 -6.16
CA ALA A 525 20.99 7.49 -6.78
C ALA A 525 22.03 8.12 -5.84
N GLY A 526 23.02 7.33 -5.42
CA GLY A 526 24.41 7.79 -5.31
C GLY A 526 24.82 8.76 -4.18
N LYS A 527 23.93 9.12 -3.25
CA LYS A 527 24.34 9.85 -2.03
C LYS A 527 24.09 8.98 -0.81
N VAL A 528 25.15 8.30 -0.40
CA VAL A 528 25.31 7.64 0.90
C VAL A 528 24.77 8.57 2.00
N SER A 529 23.89 8.05 2.85
CA SER A 529 23.31 8.82 3.95
C SER A 529 24.43 9.40 4.83
N TRP A 530 24.21 10.54 5.48
CA TRP A 530 25.24 11.12 6.36
C TRP A 530 25.67 10.12 7.45
N ALA A 531 24.72 9.32 7.96
CA ALA A 531 24.99 8.24 8.92
C ALA A 531 25.88 7.12 8.35
N GLU A 532 25.63 6.66 7.12
CA GLU A 532 26.53 5.71 6.44
C GLU A 532 27.88 6.33 6.10
N ARG A 533 27.96 7.63 5.80
CA ARG A 533 29.25 8.32 5.61
C ARG A 533 30.07 8.30 6.89
N VAL A 534 29.47 8.59 8.04
CA VAL A 534 30.17 8.53 9.33
C VAL A 534 30.61 7.09 9.66
N ALA A 535 29.78 6.09 9.36
CA ALA A 535 30.11 4.68 9.56
C ALA A 535 31.23 4.16 8.62
N LEU A 536 31.21 4.57 7.34
CA LEU A 536 32.22 4.18 6.35
C LEU A 536 33.56 4.92 6.51
N THR A 537 33.55 6.13 7.07
CA THR A 537 34.79 6.90 7.30
C THR A 537 35.58 6.34 8.50
N ALA A 538 34.91 5.70 9.46
CA ALA A 538 35.56 5.04 10.60
C ALA A 538 36.37 3.79 10.22
N VAL A 539 36.12 3.20 9.04
CA VAL A 539 36.78 1.96 8.58
C VAL A 539 37.98 2.22 7.67
N ARG A 540 38.20 3.45 7.18
CA ARG A 540 39.31 3.83 6.29
C ARG A 540 40.27 4.84 6.94
N THR A 541 40.92 4.47 8.03
CA THR A 541 42.09 5.21 8.55
C THR A 541 43.35 4.37 8.45
N THR A 542 43.84 4.14 7.23
CA THR A 542 45.27 3.96 6.96
C THR A 542 45.59 4.79 5.70
N LYS A 543 46.40 5.84 5.88
CA LYS A 543 46.77 6.78 4.80
C LYS A 543 47.58 6.03 3.73
N GLN A 544 47.08 5.99 2.49
CA GLN A 544 47.86 5.59 1.31
C GLN A 544 49.10 6.48 1.18
N THR A 545 50.26 5.85 0.97
CA THR A 545 51.55 6.55 0.90
C THR A 545 51.79 7.10 -0.52
N ALA A 546 52.63 8.14 -0.63
CA ALA A 546 52.94 8.79 -1.91
C ALA A 546 53.53 7.84 -2.97
N ARG A 547 54.08 6.69 -2.55
CA ARG A 547 54.61 5.65 -3.43
C ARG A 547 53.51 4.96 -4.25
N ASP A 548 52.33 4.76 -3.67
CA ASP A 548 51.18 4.12 -4.33
C ASP A 548 50.58 5.01 -5.42
N ARG A 549 50.68 6.34 -5.26
CA ARG A 549 50.20 7.30 -6.27
C ARG A 549 51.07 7.30 -7.52
N MET A 550 52.39 7.12 -7.38
CA MET A 550 53.31 7.14 -8.52
C MET A 550 53.20 5.88 -9.40
N GLN A 551 52.90 4.71 -8.84
CA GLN A 551 52.74 3.48 -9.65
C GLN A 551 51.48 3.48 -10.53
N SER A 552 50.39 4.11 -10.07
CA SER A 552 49.14 4.20 -10.85
C SER A 552 49.23 5.08 -12.10
N SER A 553 50.23 5.97 -12.18
CA SER A 553 50.39 6.91 -13.29
C SER A 553 51.28 6.35 -14.42
N ALA A 554 52.13 5.37 -14.13
CA ALA A 554 53.05 4.77 -15.11
C ALA A 554 52.36 3.71 -16.00
N SER A 555 51.28 3.08 -15.51
CA SER A 555 50.55 2.03 -16.23
C SER A 555 49.59 2.55 -17.31
N LEU A 556 49.31 3.86 -17.36
CA LEU A 556 48.40 4.48 -18.33
C LEU A 556 49.07 4.97 -19.63
N ARG A 557 50.40 4.80 -19.78
CA ARG A 557 51.15 5.29 -20.97
C ARG A 557 51.66 4.20 -21.92
N MET A 558 51.41 2.92 -21.67
CA MET A 558 52.01 1.82 -22.45
C MET A 558 51.11 1.19 -23.52
N TRP A 559 49.85 1.61 -23.69
CA TRP A 559 48.90 0.95 -24.61
C TRP A 559 48.28 1.93 -25.63
N SER A 560 49.10 2.81 -26.21
CA SER A 560 48.75 3.55 -27.41
C SER A 560 49.99 3.68 -28.31
N ASN A 561 50.32 2.59 -29.00
CA ASN A 561 50.96 2.57 -30.32
C ASN A 561 51.33 1.12 -30.63
N GLU A 562 50.64 0.52 -31.60
CA GLU A 562 51.23 -0.30 -32.67
C GLU A 562 50.10 -0.82 -33.57
N GLN A 563 49.89 -0.11 -34.68
CA GLN A 563 49.42 -0.68 -35.95
C GLN A 563 50.60 -0.58 -36.93
N SER A 564 51.02 -1.73 -37.45
CA SER A 564 51.60 -1.90 -38.78
C SER A 564 51.38 -3.35 -39.20
#